data_AF-A0A837BT97-F1
#
_entry.id   AF-A0A837BT97-F1
#
_cell.length_a   1.000
_cell.length_b   1.000
_cell.length_c   1.000
_cell.angle_alpha   90.00
_cell.angle_beta   90.00
_cell.angle_gamma   90.00
#
_symmetry.space_group_name_H-M   'P 1'
#
loop_
_entity.id
_entity.type
_entity.pdbx_description
1 polymer ?
#
loop_
_entity_poly.entity_id
_entity_poly.type
_entity_poly.pdbx_seq_one_letter_code
_entity_poly.pdbx_strand_id
1 'polypeptide(L)' 'MKKTKVSDKEKARRNRILFWSIVVIVINLLQILFKNWITSLIAMVGTIYALYRIVVFDNPKNRLSQKYYDWKGNKLSK' A
#
# COMPACT_ATOMS: atom_id res chain seq x y z
N MET A 1 -18.72 -17.05 18.97
CA MET A 1 -17.33 -16.59 18.76
C MET A 1 -17.17 -15.20 19.35
N LYS A 2 -16.32 -15.01 20.37
CA LYS A 2 -16.00 -13.66 20.90
C LYS A 2 -15.32 -12.86 19.78
N LYS A 3 -15.92 -11.76 19.34
CA LYS A 3 -15.28 -10.83 18.40
C LYS A 3 -14.02 -10.28 19.08
N THR A 4 -12.85 -10.75 18.67
CA THR A 4 -11.58 -10.16 19.08
C THR A 4 -11.59 -8.70 18.66
N LYS A 5 -11.46 -7.79 19.64
CA LYS A 5 -11.28 -6.35 19.35
C LYS A 5 -10.07 -6.24 18.43
N VAL A 6 -10.29 -5.78 17.21
CA VAL A 6 -9.20 -5.48 16.26
C VAL A 6 -8.31 -4.45 16.94
N SER A 7 -7.01 -4.77 17.09
CA SER A 7 -6.04 -3.83 17.65
C SER A 7 -6.00 -2.54 16.82
N ASP A 8 -5.78 -1.39 17.45
CA ASP A 8 -5.70 -0.10 16.73
C ASP A 8 -4.66 -0.11 15.61
N LYS A 9 -3.56 -0.85 15.79
CA LYS A 9 -2.53 -1.06 14.76
C LYS A 9 -3.09 -1.77 13.52
N GLU A 10 -3.96 -2.75 13.73
CA GLU A 10 -4.56 -3.51 12.66
C GLU A 10 -5.68 -2.73 11.96
N LYS A 11 -6.46 -1.94 12.71
CA LYS A 11 -7.44 -1.00 12.15
C LYS A 11 -6.75 0.04 11.25
N ALA A 12 -5.64 0.63 11.72
CA ALA A 12 -4.86 1.58 10.93
C ALA A 12 -4.26 0.95 9.66
N ARG A 13 -3.81 -0.30 9.74
CA ARG A 13 -3.34 -1.05 8.55
C ARG A 13 -4.48 -1.26 7.55
N ARG A 14 -5.66 -1.70 8.00
CA ARG A 14 -6.83 -1.89 7.13
C ARG A 14 -7.24 -0.60 6.44
N ASN A 15 -7.27 0.52 7.16
CA ASN A 15 -7.59 1.83 6.57
C ASN A 15 -6.58 2.25 5.50
N ARG A 16 -5.27 1.99 5.71
CA ARG A 16 -4.24 2.27 4.69
C ARG A 16 -4.39 1.40 3.44
N ILE A 17 -4.71 0.11 3.62
CA ILE A 17 -4.99 -0.78 2.49
C ILE A 17 -6.19 -0.26 1.70
N LEU A 18 -7.29 0.06 2.40
CA LEU A 18 -8.50 0.61 1.79
C LEU A 18 -8.21 1.91 1.02
N PHE A 19 -7.44 2.82 1.60
CA PHE A 19 -7.03 4.06 0.94
C PHE A 19 -6.29 3.79 -0.37
N TRP A 20 -5.27 2.93 -0.36
CA TRP A 20 -4.51 2.59 -1.57
C TRP A 20 -5.35 1.84 -2.60
N SER A 21 -6.26 0.97 -2.17
CA SER A 21 -7.23 0.33 -3.07
C SER A 21 -8.13 1.34 -3.77
N ILE A 22 -8.66 2.34 -3.04
CA ILE A 22 -9.46 3.42 -3.63
C ILE A 22 -8.63 4.22 -4.64
N VAL A 23 -7.38 4.57 -4.30
CA VAL A 23 -6.47 5.27 -5.22
C VAL A 23 -6.28 4.48 -6.52
N VAL A 24 -6.03 3.17 -6.43
CA VAL A 24 -5.88 2.31 -7.63
C VAL A 24 -7.15 2.29 -8.47
N ILE A 25 -8.33 2.17 -7.84
CA ILE A 25 -9.62 2.19 -8.54
C ILE A 25 -9.80 3.51 -9.29
N VAL A 26 -9.53 4.65 -8.64
CA VAL A 26 -9.66 5.97 -9.27
C VAL A 26 -8.72 6.12 -10.47
N ILE A 27 -7.45 5.73 -10.33
CA ILE A 27 -6.48 5.85 -11.43
C ILE A 27 -6.88 4.94 -12.61
N ASN A 28 -7.35 3.72 -12.35
CA ASN A 28 -7.81 2.81 -13.41
C ASN A 28 -9.10 3.31 -14.07
N LEU A 29 -10.02 3.92 -13.32
CA LEU A 29 -11.20 4.58 -13.89
C LEU A 29 -10.80 5.70 -14.85
N LEU A 30 -9.84 6.56 -14.46
CA LEU A 30 -9.32 7.61 -15.34
C LEU A 30 -8.68 7.01 -16.60
N GLN A 31 -7.92 5.91 -16.47
CA GLN A 31 -7.37 5.19 -17.63
C GLN A 31 -8.46 4.75 -18.61
N ILE A 32 -9.56 4.18 -18.11
CA ILE A 32 -10.68 3.72 -18.95
C ILE A 32 -11.39 4.88 -19.66
N LEU A 33 -11.49 6.04 -19.01
CA LEU A 33 -12.15 7.23 -19.57
C LEU A 33 -11.31 7.88 -20.68
N PHE A 34 -10.00 8.04 -20.46
CA PHE A 34 -9.13 8.73 -21.41
C PHE A 34 -8.57 7.81 -22.50
N LYS A 35 -8.40 6.49 -22.23
CA LYS A 35 -7.94 5.47 -23.18
C LYS A 35 -6.62 5.79 -23.89
N ASN A 36 -5.74 6.56 -23.25
CA ASN A 36 -4.47 6.97 -23.81
C ASN A 36 -3.33 6.11 -23.26
N TRP A 37 -2.27 5.89 -24.04
CA TRP A 37 -1.11 5.12 -23.60
C TRP A 37 -0.43 5.75 -22.37
N ILE A 38 -0.41 7.08 -22.28
CA ILE A 38 0.10 7.83 -21.11
C ILE A 38 -0.71 7.48 -19.86
N THR A 39 -2.03 7.48 -19.94
CA THR A 39 -2.89 7.15 -18.79
C THR A 39 -2.76 5.69 -18.39
N SER A 40 -2.52 4.78 -19.35
CA SER A 40 -2.21 3.38 -19.06
C SER A 40 -0.87 3.21 -18.33
N LEU A 41 0.15 3.96 -18.74
CA LEU A 41 1.45 3.96 -18.06
C LEU A 41 1.33 4.47 -16.63
N ILE A 42 0.64 5.60 -16.43
CA ILE A 42 0.38 6.19 -15.11
C ILE A 42 -0.39 5.21 -14.22
N ALA A 43 -1.40 4.52 -14.76
CA ALA A 43 -2.16 3.53 -14.01
C ALA A 43 -1.34 2.32 -13.58
N MET A 44 -0.48 1.82 -14.47
CA MET A 44 0.44 0.73 -14.15
C MET A 44 1.41 1.14 -13.03
N VAL A 45 2.08 2.29 -13.18
CA VAL A 45 3.02 2.81 -12.17
C VAL A 45 2.34 3.07 -10.84
N GLY A 46 1.15 3.70 -10.86
CA GLY A 46 0.36 3.97 -9.65
C GLY A 46 -0.06 2.69 -8.93
N THR A 47 -0.45 1.66 -9.68
CA THR A 47 -0.82 0.36 -9.12
C THR A 47 0.38 -0.35 -8.50
N ILE A 48 1.53 -0.38 -9.18
CA ILE A 48 2.78 -0.95 -8.65
C ILE A 48 3.20 -0.22 -7.37
N TYR A 49 3.13 1.11 -7.37
CA TYR A 49 3.49 1.92 -6.21
C TYR A 49 2.55 1.66 -5.01
N ALA A 50 1.24 1.56 -5.24
CA ALA A 50 0.26 1.22 -4.21
C ALA A 50 0.54 -0.16 -3.60
N LEU A 51 0.84 -1.16 -4.42
CA LEU A 51 1.22 -2.50 -3.98
C LEU A 51 2.52 -2.48 -3.18
N TYR A 52 3.55 -1.77 -3.65
CA TYR A 52 4.80 -1.59 -2.93
C TYR A 52 4.57 -0.96 -1.55
N ARG A 53 3.74 0.08 -1.47
CA ARG A 53 3.37 0.72 -0.20
C ARG A 53 2.69 -0.24 0.76
N ILE A 54 1.73 -1.04 0.29
CA ILE A 54 0.99 -2.00 1.13
C ILE A 54 1.87 -3.17 1.59
N VAL A 55 2.58 -3.81 0.67
CA VAL A 55 3.27 -5.08 0.88
C VAL A 55 4.65 -4.88 1.51
N VAL A 56 5.34 -3.82 1.12
CA VAL A 56 6.72 -3.54 1.54
C VAL A 56 6.71 -2.44 2.58
N PHE A 57 6.40 -1.20 2.22
CA PHE A 57 6.66 -0.06 3.08
C PHE A 57 5.86 -0.05 4.39
N ASP A 58 4.54 -0.28 4.33
CA ASP A 58 3.68 -0.21 5.52
C ASP A 58 3.59 -1.55 6.29
N ASN A 59 4.26 -2.61 5.82
CA ASN A 59 4.26 -3.92 6.46
C ASN A 59 5.41 -4.07 7.48
N PRO A 60 5.11 -4.09 8.80
CA PRO A 60 6.14 -4.21 9.85
C PRO A 60 6.84 -5.57 9.88
N LYS A 61 6.26 -6.58 9.23
CA LYS A 61 6.88 -7.91 9.11
C LYS A 61 7.82 -8.01 7.91
N ASN A 62 7.85 -7.01 7.03
CA ASN A 62 8.72 -7.01 5.86
C ASN A 62 10.05 -6.32 6.19
N ARG A 63 11.16 -7.07 6.15
CA ARG A 63 12.53 -6.55 6.39
C ARG A 63 12.99 -5.53 5.35
N LEU A 64 12.37 -5.52 4.17
CA LEU A 64 12.64 -4.54 3.11
C LEU A 64 11.90 -3.22 3.34
N SER A 65 11.06 -3.13 4.37
CA SER A 65 10.43 -1.87 4.74
C SER A 65 11.46 -0.91 5.32
N GLN A 66 11.84 0.11 4.53
CA GLN A 66 12.67 1.22 4.99
C GLN A 66 12.02 2.04 6.12
N LYS A 67 10.72 1.84 6.39
CA LYS A 67 10.02 2.48 7.51
C LYS A 67 10.33 1.82 8.85
N TYR A 68 10.62 0.52 8.86
CA TYR A 68 10.81 -0.25 10.08
C TYR A 68 12.20 -0.88 10.18
N TYR A 69 12.96 -0.94 9.08
CA TYR A 69 14.27 -1.58 9.02
C TYR A 69 15.27 -0.69 8.27
N ASP A 70 16.53 -0.74 8.68
CA ASP A 70 17.65 -0.10 7.99
C ASP A 70 18.02 -0.86 6.70
N TRP A 71 18.98 -0.33 5.94
CA TRP A 71 19.47 -0.98 4.71
C TRP A 71 20.18 -2.32 4.96
N LYS A 72 20.61 -2.60 6.20
CA LYS A 72 21.19 -3.88 6.64
C LYS A 72 20.11 -4.87 7.11
N GLY A 73 18.83 -4.47 7.11
CA GLY A 73 17.70 -5.29 7.55
C GLY A 73 17.58 -5.43 9.07
N ASN A 74 18.22 -4.56 9.85
CA ASN A 74 18.00 -4.42 11.30
C ASN A 74 16.79 -3.55 11.55
N LYS A 75 16.03 -3.81 12.62
CA LYS A 75 14.92 -2.93 12.98
C LYS A 75 15.45 -1.54 13.31
N LEU A 76 14.86 -0.52 12.72
CA LEU A 76 15.01 0.85 13.19
C LEU A 76 14.42 0.86 14.61
N SER A 77 15.29 0.91 15.61
CA SER A 77 14.87 0.94 17.02
C SER A 77 13.87 2.07 17.19
N LYS A 78 12.75 1.75 17.83
CA LYS A 78 11.69 2.72 18.11
C LYS A 78 12.00 3.49 19.38
#